data_AF-A0A410QD95-F1
#
_entry.id   AF-A0A410QD95-F1
#
_cell.length_a   1.000
_cell.length_b   1.000
_cell.length_c   1.000
_cell.angle_alpha   90.00
_cell.angle_beta   90.00
_cell.angle_gamma   90.00
#
_symmetry.space_group_name_H-M   'P 1'
#
loop_
_entity.id
_entity.type
_entity.pdbx_description
1 polymer ?
#
loop_
_entity_poly.entity_id
_entity_poly.type
_entity_poly.pdbx_seq_one_letter_code
_entity_poly.pdbx_strand_id
1 'polypeptide(L)'
;MERFLDKISSYNLLNNLLPGVILCFLIRKRIKYSLLLGNSLVENLFVYYFIGIVVSRFGSVVVEPICKKLKIITFMPYDNFVLASYKDPKVDILSETNNTYRTFLSLFIVYGIFIIWNALIRDCLFIKRWQNLFLCMALIILFALSYNKQINYINRRIKVTIENEEKNNCM
;
A
#
# COMPACT_ATOMS: atom_id res chain seq x y z
N MET A 1 -0.97 24.71 1.57
CA MET A 1 -1.10 23.33 2.10
C MET A 1 -2.55 22.94 2.29
N GLU A 2 -3.39 23.79 2.88
CA GLU A 2 -4.83 23.53 3.12
C GLU A 2 -5.55 23.00 1.88
N ARG A 3 -5.53 23.72 0.75
CA ARG A 3 -6.18 23.26 -0.50
C ARG A 3 -5.69 21.91 -1.06
N PHE A 4 -4.49 21.46 -0.71
CA PHE A 4 -3.96 20.16 -1.14
C PHE A 4 -4.39 19.05 -0.17
N LEU A 5 -4.43 19.36 1.13
CA LEU A 5 -4.96 18.50 2.17
C LEU A 5 -6.48 18.31 2.02
N ASP A 6 -7.22 19.34 1.59
CA ASP A 6 -8.66 19.28 1.33
C ASP A 6 -9.03 18.32 0.19
N LYS A 7 -8.09 18.05 -0.73
CA LYS A 7 -8.28 17.12 -1.86
C LYS A 7 -7.90 15.68 -1.54
N ILE A 8 -7.15 15.45 -0.47
CA ILE A 8 -6.84 14.11 0.03
C ILE A 8 -7.87 13.79 1.09
N SER A 9 -8.66 12.72 0.91
CA SER A 9 -9.58 12.35 2.00
C SER A 9 -8.79 12.15 3.29
N SER A 10 -9.28 12.68 4.41
CA SER A 10 -8.64 12.54 5.72
C SER A 10 -8.31 11.08 6.02
N TYR A 11 -9.15 10.18 5.53
CA TYR A 11 -8.94 8.74 5.54
C TYR A 11 -7.68 8.31 4.76
N ASN A 12 -7.55 8.67 3.48
CA ASN A 12 -6.37 8.34 2.66
C ASN A 12 -5.09 8.96 3.21
N LEU A 13 -5.18 10.17 3.76
CA LEU A 13 -4.04 10.81 4.42
C LEU A 13 -3.60 9.96 5.62
N LEU A 14 -4.51 9.62 6.53
CA LEU A 14 -4.20 8.86 7.73
C LEU A 14 -3.71 7.44 7.41
N ASN A 15 -4.39 6.75 6.49
CA ASN A 15 -4.08 5.36 6.14
C ASN A 15 -2.74 5.16 5.46
N ASN A 16 -2.19 6.20 4.82
CA ASN A 16 -0.84 6.14 4.26
C ASN A 16 0.17 6.82 5.18
N LEU A 17 -0.18 7.92 5.84
CA LEU A 17 0.77 8.62 6.72
C LEU A 17 1.11 7.78 7.96
N LEU A 18 0.12 7.23 8.64
CA LEU A 18 0.30 6.54 9.92
C LEU A 18 1.24 5.31 9.80
N PRO A 19 1.06 4.41 8.81
CA PRO A 19 1.99 3.30 8.62
C PRO A 19 3.42 3.77 8.30
N GLY A 20 3.58 4.83 7.51
CA GLY A 20 4.89 5.38 7.18
C GLY A 20 5.63 5.93 8.40
N VAL A 21 4.92 6.70 9.25
CA VAL A 21 5.43 7.21 10.53
C VAL A 21 5.87 6.05 11.43
N ILE A 22 5.02 5.05 11.62
CA ILE A 22 5.31 3.91 12.50
C ILE A 22 6.51 3.13 12.00
N LEU A 23 6.60 2.85 10.70
CA LEU A 23 7.73 2.13 10.11
C LEU A 23 9.05 2.91 10.32
N CYS A 24 9.04 4.22 10.03
CA CYS A 24 10.21 5.07 10.24
C CYS A 24 10.63 5.12 11.70
N PHE A 25 9.66 5.20 12.63
CA PHE A 25 9.91 5.16 14.06
C PHE A 25 10.59 3.84 14.49
N LEU A 26 10.08 2.69 14.03
CA LEU A 26 10.66 1.38 14.34
C LEU A 26 12.09 1.24 13.78
N ILE A 27 12.32 1.66 12.54
CA ILE A 27 13.64 1.63 11.90
C ILE A 27 14.62 2.52 12.66
N ARG A 28 14.23 3.75 13.01
CA ARG A 28 15.08 4.69 13.77
C ARG A 28 15.49 4.11 15.12
N LYS A 29 14.55 3.49 15.85
CA LYS A 29 14.84 2.82 17.13
C LYS A 29 15.89 1.71 16.96
N ARG A 30 15.94 1.06 15.80
CA ARG A 30 16.87 -0.05 15.53
C ARG A 30 18.27 0.39 15.12
N ILE A 31 18.41 1.32 14.18
CA ILE A 31 19.73 1.67 13.60
C ILE A 31 20.51 2.65 14.50
N LYS A 32 19.90 3.29 15.52
CA LYS A 32 20.45 4.41 16.30
C LYS A 32 20.86 5.65 15.48
N TYR A 33 20.97 5.53 14.16
CA TYR A 33 21.13 6.65 13.24
C TYR A 33 19.82 7.41 13.09
N SER A 34 19.93 8.74 12.97
CA SER A 34 18.88 9.53 12.36
C SER A 34 18.68 9.01 10.94
N LEU A 35 17.62 8.23 10.73
CA LEU A 35 16.97 8.20 9.41
C LEU A 35 16.92 9.66 8.98
N LEU A 36 17.61 9.99 7.89
CA LEU A 36 17.78 11.36 7.41
C LEU A 36 16.38 11.89 7.08
N LEU A 37 15.79 12.48 8.11
CA LEU A 37 14.59 13.26 8.06
C LEU A 37 15.03 14.59 7.43
N GLY A 38 14.27 15.04 6.44
CA GLY A 38 14.46 16.34 5.82
C GLY A 38 14.58 17.44 6.86
N ASN A 39 15.15 18.57 6.45
CA ASN A 39 15.47 19.68 7.34
C ASN A 39 14.21 20.33 7.92
N SER A 40 13.03 20.04 7.34
CA SER A 40 11.74 20.56 7.76
C SER A 40 10.74 19.46 8.13
N LEU A 41 9.81 19.79 9.04
CA LEU A 41 8.68 18.93 9.39
C LEU A 41 7.82 18.57 8.17
N VAL A 42 7.72 19.50 7.21
CA VAL A 42 6.94 19.32 5.98
C VAL A 42 7.56 18.26 5.08
N GLU A 43 8.88 18.29 4.85
CA GLU A 43 9.58 17.25 4.10
C GLU A 43 9.37 15.87 4.72
N ASN A 44 9.47 15.79 6.05
CA ASN A 44 9.28 14.54 6.79
C ASN A 44 7.87 13.99 6.62
N LEU A 45 6.86 14.84 6.64
CA LEU A 45 5.47 14.45 6.40
C LEU A 45 5.30 13.81 5.01
N PHE A 46 5.89 14.40 3.98
CA PHE A 46 5.86 13.85 2.62
C PHE A 46 6.59 12.51 2.51
N VAL A 47 7.76 12.40 3.13
CA VAL A 47 8.54 11.16 3.15
C VAL A 47 7.77 10.05 3.85
N TYR A 48 7.18 10.33 5.03
CA TYR A 48 6.37 9.36 5.75
C TYR A 48 5.15 8.92 4.94
N TYR A 49 4.43 9.88 4.35
CA TYR A 49 3.29 9.57 3.49
C TYR A 49 3.69 8.67 2.31
N PHE A 50 4.79 8.99 1.63
CA PHE A 50 5.32 8.17 0.54
C PHE A 50 5.71 6.75 0.99
N ILE A 51 6.40 6.62 2.13
CA ILE A 51 6.76 5.32 2.69
C ILE A 51 5.51 4.50 2.98
N GLY A 52 4.46 5.09 3.54
CA GLY A 52 3.23 4.35 3.77
C GLY A 52 2.48 3.99 2.49
N ILE A 53 2.55 4.80 1.43
CA ILE A 53 2.08 4.38 0.09
C ILE A 53 2.84 3.13 -0.36
N VAL A 54 4.18 3.12 -0.25
CA VAL A 54 5.01 1.97 -0.61
C VAL A 54 4.59 0.73 0.18
N VAL A 55 4.38 0.85 1.49
CA VAL A 55 3.91 -0.24 2.35
C VAL A 55 2.52 -0.74 1.92
N SER A 56 1.58 0.18 1.62
CA SER A 56 0.23 -0.14 1.16
C SER A 56 0.26 -0.89 -0.18
N ARG A 57 1.11 -0.44 -1.12
CA ARG A 57 1.32 -1.12 -2.42
C ARG A 57 1.93 -2.48 -2.24
N PHE A 58 2.98 -2.61 -1.44
CA PHE A 58 3.60 -3.89 -1.10
C PHE A 58 2.56 -4.87 -0.53
N GLY A 59 1.69 -4.38 0.36
CA GLY A 59 0.60 -5.18 0.88
C GLY A 59 -0.35 -5.71 -0.17
N SER A 60 -0.74 -4.87 -1.13
CA SER A 60 -1.67 -5.27 -2.18
C SER A 60 -1.05 -6.15 -3.27
N VAL A 61 0.24 -5.98 -3.57
CA VAL A 61 0.93 -6.65 -4.67
C VAL A 61 1.61 -7.94 -4.21
N VAL A 62 2.08 -7.99 -2.97
CA VAL A 62 2.87 -9.12 -2.45
C VAL A 62 2.11 -9.84 -1.34
N VAL A 63 1.76 -9.14 -0.25
CA VAL A 63 1.21 -9.78 0.95
C VAL A 63 -0.16 -10.42 0.68
N GLU A 64 -1.10 -9.69 0.08
CA GLU A 64 -2.44 -10.21 -0.19
C GLU A 64 -2.42 -11.45 -1.12
N PRO A 65 -1.72 -11.46 -2.27
CA PRO A 65 -1.62 -12.67 -3.08
C PRO A 65 -1.01 -13.86 -2.34
N ILE A 66 0.01 -13.63 -1.50
CA ILE A 66 0.61 -14.69 -0.67
C ILE A 66 -0.43 -15.23 0.33
N CYS A 67 -1.13 -14.37 1.06
CA CYS A 67 -2.17 -14.79 2.01
C CYS A 67 -3.32 -15.54 1.32
N LYS A 68 -3.71 -15.14 0.10
CA LYS A 68 -4.68 -15.87 -0.72
C LYS A 68 -4.16 -17.26 -1.11
N LYS A 69 -2.91 -17.36 -1.57
CA LYS A 69 -2.28 -18.63 -1.94
C LYS A 69 -2.15 -19.59 -0.76
N LEU A 70 -1.89 -19.05 0.43
CA LEU A 70 -1.84 -19.80 1.70
C LEU A 70 -3.23 -20.08 2.29
N LYS A 71 -4.32 -19.65 1.63
CA LYS A 71 -5.71 -19.79 2.10
C LYS A 71 -5.97 -19.17 3.49
N ILE A 72 -5.17 -18.18 3.90
CA ILE A 72 -5.39 -17.41 5.13
C ILE A 72 -6.59 -16.47 4.95
N ILE A 73 -6.78 -15.96 3.74
CA ILE A 73 -7.89 -15.06 3.38
C ILE A 73 -8.56 -15.52 2.09
N THR A 74 -9.87 -15.30 1.99
CA THR A 74 -10.68 -15.55 0.81
C THR A 74 -11.40 -14.27 0.40
N PHE A 75 -11.50 -14.02 -0.90
CA PHE A 75 -12.21 -12.87 -1.45
C PHE A 75 -13.31 -13.35 -2.37
N MET A 76 -14.47 -12.72 -2.27
CA MET A 76 -15.50 -12.83 -3.31
C MET A 76 -14.99 -12.23 -4.63
N PRO A 77 -15.58 -12.64 -5.77
CA PRO A 77 -15.32 -11.99 -7.05
C PRO A 77 -15.49 -10.48 -6.92
N TYR A 78 -14.54 -9.70 -7.46
CA TYR A 78 -14.58 -8.24 -7.35
C TYR A 78 -15.85 -7.64 -7.97
N ASP A 79 -16.43 -8.29 -8.97
CA ASP A 79 -17.65 -7.83 -9.62
C ASP A 79 -18.84 -7.86 -8.64
N ASN A 80 -18.90 -8.88 -7.78
CA ASN A 80 -19.88 -8.95 -6.68
C ASN A 80 -19.64 -7.85 -5.64
N PHE A 81 -18.38 -7.51 -5.36
CA PHE A 81 -18.04 -6.40 -4.48
C PHE A 81 -18.57 -5.06 -5.04
N VAL A 82 -18.39 -4.81 -6.34
CA VAL A 82 -18.90 -3.59 -6.99
C VAL A 82 -20.42 -3.50 -6.87
N LEU A 83 -21.14 -4.57 -7.18
CA LEU A 83 -22.60 -4.61 -7.09
C LEU A 83 -23.11 -4.49 -5.64
N ALA A 84 -22.43 -5.12 -4.68
CA ALA A 84 -22.79 -5.03 -3.26
C ALA A 84 -22.57 -3.61 -2.72
N SER A 85 -21.50 -2.93 -3.14
CA SER A 85 -21.18 -1.57 -2.69
C SER A 85 -22.22 -0.55 -3.13
N TYR A 86 -22.89 -0.77 -4.28
CA TYR A 86 -24.04 0.06 -4.69
C TYR A 86 -25.27 -0.12 -3.79
N LYS A 87 -25.44 -1.29 -3.17
CA LYS A 87 -26.62 -1.63 -2.35
C LYS A 87 -26.40 -1.37 -0.86
N ASP A 88 -25.17 -1.54 -0.38
CA ASP A 88 -24.81 -1.37 1.03
C ASP A 88 -23.48 -0.59 1.16
N PRO A 89 -23.55 0.72 1.49
CA PRO A 89 -22.37 1.56 1.71
C PRO A 89 -21.43 1.04 2.81
N LYS A 90 -21.91 0.18 3.72
CA LYS A 90 -21.08 -0.41 4.77
C LYS A 90 -19.99 -1.33 4.20
N VAL A 91 -20.20 -1.90 3.01
CA VAL A 91 -19.23 -2.74 2.31
C VAL A 91 -17.95 -1.96 1.99
N ASP A 92 -18.06 -0.71 1.54
CA ASP A 92 -16.91 0.16 1.28
C ASP A 92 -16.14 0.47 2.57
N ILE A 93 -16.83 0.80 3.66
CA ILE A 93 -16.21 1.08 4.97
C ILE A 93 -15.46 -0.15 5.52
N LEU A 94 -16.04 -1.34 5.37
CA LEU A 94 -15.39 -2.59 5.80
C LEU A 94 -14.18 -2.92 4.92
N SER A 95 -14.25 -2.67 3.62
CA SER A 95 -13.14 -2.83 2.68
C SER A 95 -11.99 -1.87 2.99
N GLU A 96 -12.33 -0.62 3.30
CA GLU A 96 -11.41 0.39 3.79
C GLU A 96 -10.71 -0.08 5.07
N THR A 97 -11.46 -0.53 6.07
CA THR A 97 -10.91 -1.06 7.34
C THR A 97 -9.99 -2.27 7.10
N ASN A 98 -10.39 -3.18 6.21
CA ASN A 98 -9.57 -4.33 5.83
C ASN A 98 -8.26 -3.91 5.14
N ASN A 99 -8.28 -2.88 4.30
CA ASN A 99 -7.07 -2.31 3.69
C ASN A 99 -6.11 -1.77 4.76
N THR A 100 -6.63 -1.19 5.85
CA THR A 100 -5.83 -0.75 7.00
C THR A 100 -5.11 -1.93 7.64
N TYR A 101 -5.83 -3.01 7.99
CA TYR A 101 -5.22 -4.22 8.56
C TYR A 101 -4.16 -4.83 7.64
N ARG A 102 -4.44 -4.95 6.33
CA ARG A 102 -3.46 -5.41 5.34
C ARG A 102 -2.22 -4.53 5.34
N THR A 103 -2.38 -3.21 5.41
CA THR A 103 -1.26 -2.26 5.40
C THR A 103 -0.41 -2.38 6.65
N PHE A 104 -1.01 -2.57 7.83
CA PHE A 104 -0.26 -2.83 9.07
C PHE A 104 0.47 -4.18 9.05
N LEU A 105 -0.16 -5.25 8.55
CA LEU A 105 0.54 -6.53 8.35
C LEU A 105 1.77 -6.34 7.43
N SER A 106 1.59 -5.59 6.35
CA SER A 106 2.64 -5.29 5.39
C SER A 106 3.77 -4.46 6.01
N LEU A 107 3.43 -3.50 6.86
CA LEU A 107 4.39 -2.70 7.61
C LEU A 107 5.31 -3.61 8.43
N PHE A 108 4.75 -4.54 9.20
CA PHE A 108 5.55 -5.42 10.07
C PHE A 108 6.40 -6.39 9.25
N ILE A 109 5.89 -6.89 8.12
CA ILE A 109 6.68 -7.72 7.19
C ILE A 109 7.84 -6.91 6.59
N VAL A 110 7.58 -5.69 6.10
CA VAL A 110 8.61 -4.80 5.55
C VAL A 110 9.67 -4.45 6.61
N TYR A 111 9.25 -4.22 7.85
CA TYR A 111 10.18 -4.02 8.96
C TYR A 111 11.05 -5.26 9.22
N GLY A 112 10.47 -6.46 9.18
CA GLY A 112 11.23 -7.72 9.26
C GLY A 112 12.25 -7.87 8.13
N ILE A 113 11.84 -7.58 6.88
CA ILE A 113 12.74 -7.57 5.71
C ILE A 113 13.87 -6.56 5.91
N PHE A 114 13.56 -5.36 6.42
CA PHE A 114 14.55 -4.35 6.71
C PHE A 114 15.62 -4.85 7.71
N ILE A 115 15.23 -5.55 8.77
CA ILE A 115 16.16 -6.12 9.76
C ILE A 115 17.12 -7.11 9.07
N ILE A 116 16.59 -8.02 8.25
CA ILE A 116 17.38 -9.03 7.54
C ILE A 116 18.33 -8.35 6.54
N TRP A 117 17.81 -7.40 5.76
CA TRP A 117 18.59 -6.64 4.79
C TRP A 117 19.75 -5.87 5.44
N ASN A 118 19.50 -5.24 6.59
CA ASN A 118 20.54 -4.53 7.35
C ASN A 118 21.62 -5.46 7.91
N ALA A 119 21.27 -6.72 8.24
CA ALA A 119 22.28 -7.72 8.59
C ALA A 119 23.13 -8.10 7.37
N LEU A 120 22.51 -8.36 6.22
CA LEU A 120 23.20 -8.74 4.97
C LEU A 120 24.17 -7.66 4.45
N ILE A 121 23.79 -6.37 4.52
CA ILE A 121 24.64 -5.26 4.08
C ILE A 121 25.96 -5.20 4.87
N ARG A 122 25.93 -5.56 6.17
CA ARG A 122 27.13 -5.51 7.01
C ARG A 122 28.18 -6.52 6.55
N ASP A 123 27.73 -7.68 6.09
CA ASP A 123 28.60 -8.82 5.80
C ASP A 123 28.94 -8.94 4.30
N CYS A 124 28.17 -8.28 3.41
CA CYS A 124 28.35 -8.36 1.96
C CYS A 124 28.63 -6.98 1.31
N LEU A 125 29.89 -6.75 0.92
CA LEU A 125 30.34 -5.53 0.23
C LEU A 125 29.62 -5.28 -1.10
N PHE A 126 29.26 -6.35 -1.83
CA PHE A 126 28.54 -6.23 -3.10
C PHE A 126 27.13 -5.64 -2.89
N ILE A 127 26.37 -6.17 -1.93
CA ILE A 127 25.03 -5.67 -1.58
C ILE A 127 25.15 -4.22 -1.09
N LYS A 128 26.13 -3.91 -0.24
CA LYS A 128 26.36 -2.55 0.25
C LYS A 128 26.62 -1.54 -0.88
N ARG A 129 27.41 -1.92 -1.89
CA ARG A 129 27.74 -1.05 -3.04
C ARG A 129 26.53 -0.75 -3.91
N TRP A 130 25.67 -1.74 -4.14
CA TRP A 130 24.55 -1.64 -5.10
C TRP A 130 23.18 -1.45 -4.43
N GLN A 131 23.11 -1.26 -3.11
CA GLN A 131 21.86 -1.18 -2.35
C GLN A 131 20.87 -0.15 -2.89
N ASN A 132 21.34 1.03 -3.29
CA ASN A 132 20.47 2.10 -3.80
C ASN A 132 19.87 1.70 -5.15
N LEU A 133 20.65 1.05 -6.02
CA LEU A 133 20.15 0.54 -7.29
C LEU A 133 19.11 -0.56 -7.08
N PHE A 134 19.36 -1.50 -6.16
CA PHE A 134 18.37 -2.53 -5.82
C PHE A 134 17.08 -1.94 -5.27
N LEU A 135 17.17 -0.93 -4.40
CA LEU A 135 15.99 -0.24 -3.87
C LEU A 135 15.22 0.48 -4.99
N CYS A 136 15.90 1.21 -5.87
CA CYS A 136 15.26 1.86 -7.02
C CYS A 136 14.56 0.85 -7.94
N MET A 137 15.23 -0.26 -8.28
CA MET A 137 14.64 -1.32 -9.11
C MET A 137 13.43 -1.97 -8.44
N ALA A 138 13.50 -2.23 -7.13
CA ALA A 138 12.38 -2.78 -6.36
C ALA A 138 11.17 -1.82 -6.37
N LEU A 139 11.39 -0.52 -6.20
CA LEU A 139 10.32 0.48 -6.26
C LEU A 139 9.70 0.55 -7.66
N ILE A 140 10.51 0.55 -8.73
CA ILE A 140 10.02 0.54 -10.11
C ILE A 140 9.12 -0.67 -10.36
N ILE A 141 9.57 -1.86 -10.00
CA ILE A 141 8.80 -3.10 -10.15
C ILE A 141 7.51 -3.03 -9.34
N LEU A 142 7.58 -2.61 -8.08
CA LEU A 142 6.42 -2.51 -7.21
C LEU A 142 5.36 -1.56 -7.77
N PHE A 143 5.76 -0.38 -8.25
CA PHE A 143 4.84 0.60 -8.80
C PHE A 143 4.33 0.22 -10.19
N ALA A 144 5.14 -0.45 -11.03
CA ALA A 144 4.67 -1.00 -12.30
C ALA A 144 3.56 -2.05 -12.11
N LEU A 145 3.76 -2.99 -11.17
CA LEU A 145 2.75 -3.99 -10.81
C LEU A 145 1.51 -3.34 -10.18
N SER A 146 1.72 -2.33 -9.32
CA SER A 146 0.62 -1.57 -8.72
C SER A 146 -0.22 -0.83 -9.75
N TYR A 147 0.44 -0.23 -10.75
CA TYR A 147 -0.20 0.48 -11.85
C TYR A 147 -1.06 -0.47 -12.69
N ASN A 148 -0.51 -1.63 -13.08
CA ASN A 148 -1.28 -2.67 -13.78
C ASN A 148 -2.48 -3.13 -12.96
N LYS A 149 -2.29 -3.41 -11.66
CA LYS A 149 -3.39 -3.79 -10.75
C LYS A 149 -4.48 -2.71 -10.70
N GLN A 150 -4.10 -1.43 -10.66
CA GLN A 150 -5.04 -0.31 -10.63
C GLN A 150 -5.87 -0.21 -11.93
N ILE A 151 -5.24 -0.35 -13.10
CA ILE A 151 -5.94 -0.35 -14.39
C ILE A 151 -6.94 -1.49 -14.49
N ASN A 152 -6.58 -2.68 -14.00
CA ASN A 152 -7.51 -3.82 -13.98
C ASN A 152 -8.75 -3.58 -13.11
N TYR A 153 -8.60 -2.92 -11.94
CA TYR A 153 -9.75 -2.55 -11.11
C TYR A 153 -10.67 -1.56 -11.83
N ILE A 154 -10.10 -0.54 -12.48
CA ILE A 154 -10.86 0.46 -13.24
C ILE A 154 -11.66 -0.22 -14.35
N ASN A 155 -11.00 -1.04 -15.17
CA ASN A 155 -11.64 -1.74 -16.29
C ASN A 155 -12.79 -2.65 -15.82
N ARG A 156 -12.59 -3.40 -14.73
CA ARG A 156 -13.64 -4.26 -14.17
C ARG A 156 -14.82 -3.45 -13.64
N ARG A 157 -14.57 -2.33 -12.95
CA ARG A 157 -15.64 -1.49 -12.40
C ARG A 157 -16.49 -0.87 -13.51
N ILE A 158 -15.85 -0.38 -14.58
CA ILE A 158 -16.54 0.13 -15.77
C ILE A 158 -17.42 -0.97 -16.37
N LYS A 159 -16.84 -2.16 -16.63
CA LYS A 159 -17.55 -3.29 -17.21
C LYS A 159 -18.80 -3.67 -16.41
N VAL A 160 -18.66 -3.86 -15.10
CA VAL A 160 -19.78 -4.23 -14.22
C VAL A 160 -20.87 -3.16 -14.20
N THR A 161 -20.50 -1.88 -14.29
CA THR A 161 -21.48 -0.78 -14.28
C THR A 161 -22.30 -0.77 -15.57
N ILE A 162 -21.65 -0.88 -16.73
CA ILE A 162 -22.33 -0.94 -18.03
C ILE A 162 -23.27 -2.15 -18.11
N GLU A 163 -22.79 -3.35 -17.75
CA GLU A 163 -23.60 -4.57 -17.77
C GLU A 163 -24.81 -4.52 -16.83
N ASN A 164 -24.72 -3.75 -15.73
CA ASN A 164 -25.81 -3.61 -14.78
C ASN A 164 -26.86 -2.60 -15.26
N GLU A 165 -26.45 -1.53 -15.95
CA GLU A 165 -27.37 -0.57 -16.60
C GLU A 165 -28.15 -1.24 -17.74
N GLU A 166 -27.50 -2.03 -18.60
CA GLU A 166 -28.16 -2.77 -19.67
C GLU A 166 -29.23 -3.73 -19.15
N LYS A 167 -28.96 -4.42 -18.04
CA LYS A 167 -29.93 -5.34 -17.41
C LYS A 167 -31.14 -4.61 -16.84
N ASN A 168 -30.94 -3.45 -16.24
CA ASN A 168 -32.03 -2.65 -15.69
C ASN A 168 -32.89 -1.99 -16.77
N ASN A 169 -32.33 -1.70 -17.94
CA ASN A 169 -33.08 -1.15 -19.07
C ASN A 169 -33.88 -2.21 -19.86
N CYS A 170 -33.57 -3.49 -19.69
CA CYS A 170 -34.27 -4.62 -20.32
C CYS A 170 -35.36 -5.26 -19.42
N MET A 171 -35.50 -4.83 -18.16
CA MET A 171 -36.55 -5.25 -17.22
C MET A 171 -37.62 -4.16 -17.08
#